data_AF-A0A7Y3ER71-F1
#
_entry.id   AF-A0A7Y3ER71-F1
#
_cell.length_a   1.000
_cell.length_b   1.000
_cell.length_c   1.000
_cell.angle_alpha   90.00
_cell.angle_beta   90.00
_cell.angle_gamma   90.00
#
_symmetry.space_group_name_H-M   'P 1'
#
loop_
_entity.id
_entity.type
_entity.pdbx_description
1 polymer ?
#
loop_
_entity_poly.entity_id
_entity_poly.type
_entity_poly.pdbx_seq_one_letter_code
_entity_poly.pdbx_strand_id
1 'polypeptide(L)' 'CINYDTPDSLFIDLDFYDLHLDTMSIAIDKAMPIIPIISDLEGNPRESNLPDIGCYEFQK' A
#
# COMPACT_ATOMS: atom_id res chain seq x y z
N CYS A 1 1.17 -15.01 -5.69
CA CYS A 1 1.97 -14.88 -4.45
C CYS A 1 3.29 -14.22 -4.84
N ILE A 2 3.69 -13.16 -4.14
CA ILE A 2 5.02 -12.56 -4.29
C ILE A 2 5.79 -13.01 -3.06
N ASN A 3 6.81 -13.85 -3.23
CA ASN A 3 7.72 -14.19 -2.14
C ASN A 3 8.72 -13.04 -2.02
N TYR A 4 8.86 -12.51 -0.81
CA TYR A 4 9.65 -11.33 -0.54
C TYR A 4 10.72 -11.69 0.50
N ASP A 5 11.99 -11.62 0.08
CA ASP A 5 13.15 -12.07 0.84
C ASP A 5 14.11 -10.92 1.23
N THR A 6 13.74 -9.65 0.99
CA THR A 6 14.62 -8.50 1.26
C THR A 6 14.38 -7.92 2.66
N PRO A 7 15.38 -7.20 3.25
CA PRO A 7 15.23 -6.60 4.57
C PRO A 7 14.43 -5.28 4.58
N ASP A 8 13.95 -4.81 3.43
CA ASP A 8 13.26 -3.50 3.39
C ASP A 8 11.88 -3.62 4.04
N SER A 9 11.49 -2.56 4.75
CA SER A 9 10.25 -2.56 5.52
C SER A 9 9.04 -2.46 4.57
N LEU A 10 8.00 -3.26 4.84
CA LEU A 10 6.73 -3.13 4.13
C LEU A 10 5.96 -1.89 4.58
N PHE A 11 6.11 -1.52 5.85
CA PHE A 11 5.39 -0.45 6.53
C PHE A 11 6.34 0.55 7.21
N ILE A 12 5.85 1.75 7.51
CA ILE A 12 6.64 2.77 8.20
C ILE A 12 7.09 2.29 9.59
N ASP A 13 6.16 1.80 10.42
CA ASP A 13 6.49 1.36 11.77
C ASP A 13 5.50 0.31 12.31
N LEU A 14 5.93 -0.96 12.31
CA LEU A 14 5.12 -2.06 12.82
C LEU A 14 4.97 -2.06 14.35
N ASP A 15 5.96 -1.56 15.09
CA ASP A 15 5.94 -1.56 16.55
C ASP A 15 4.90 -0.58 17.10
N PHE A 16 4.61 0.48 16.33
CA PHE A 16 3.59 1.48 16.63
C PHE A 16 2.28 1.28 15.87
N TYR A 17 2.14 0.17 15.12
CA TYR A 17 0.99 -0.10 14.24
C TYR A 17 0.75 0.98 13.17
N ASP A 18 1.82 1.67 12.76
CA ASP A 18 1.81 2.50 11.57
C ASP A 18 1.95 1.61 10.33
N LEU A 19 0.79 1.22 9.80
CA LEU A 19 0.66 0.35 8.64
C LEU A 19 0.61 1.12 7.31
N HIS A 20 1.01 2.39 7.30
CA HIS A 20 1.30 3.10 6.06
C HIS A 20 2.48 2.45 5.36
N LEU A 21 2.49 2.47 4.04
CA LEU A 21 3.55 1.86 3.26
C LEU A 21 4.84 2.66 3.38
N ASP A 22 5.96 1.96 3.59
CA ASP A 22 7.28 2.59 3.47
C ASP A 22 7.54 2.97 2.00
N THR A 23 8.41 3.95 1.80
CA THR A 23 8.84 4.48 0.50
C THR A 23 9.37 3.44 -0.47
N MET A 24 9.90 2.31 0.03
CA MET A 24 10.40 1.19 -0.78
C MET A 24 9.50 -0.06 -0.71
N SER A 25 8.28 0.11 -0.21
CA SER A 25 7.33 -0.99 -0.04
C SER A 25 6.96 -1.63 -1.36
N ILE A 26 7.08 -2.96 -1.41
CA ILE A 26 6.67 -3.74 -2.59
C ILE A 26 5.16 -3.73 -2.85
N ALA A 27 4.37 -3.23 -1.89
CA ALA A 27 2.93 -3.09 -2.06
C ALA A 27 2.55 -1.93 -3.00
N ILE A 28 3.48 -1.00 -3.26
CA ILE A 28 3.23 0.20 -4.07
C ILE A 28 3.01 -0.14 -5.54
N ASP A 29 1.93 0.38 -6.11
CA ASP A 29 1.51 0.26 -7.51
C ASP A 29 1.34 -1.21 -7.98
N LYS A 30 0.95 -2.12 -7.06
CA LYS A 30 0.86 -3.58 -7.35
C LYS A 30 -0.54 -4.19 -7.29
N ALA A 31 -1.55 -3.47 -6.83
CA ALA A 31 -2.90 -4.01 -6.78
C ALA A 31 -3.63 -3.83 -8.12
N MET A 32 -4.60 -4.72 -8.37
CA MET A 32 -5.56 -4.54 -9.45
C MET A 32 -6.68 -3.62 -8.93
N PRO A 33 -7.14 -2.61 -9.69
CA PRO A 33 -8.22 -1.76 -9.27
C PRO A 33 -9.52 -2.57 -9.11
N ILE A 34 -10.17 -2.38 -7.96
CA ILE A 34 -11.45 -3.03 -7.63
C ILE A 34 -12.50 -1.94 -7.51
N ILE A 35 -13.41 -1.86 -8.48
CA ILE A 35 -14.57 -0.96 -8.39
C ILE A 35 -15.59 -1.60 -7.43
N PRO A 36 -16.14 -0.88 -6.43
CA PRO A 36 -16.17 0.59 -6.29
C PRO A 36 -15.17 1.19 -5.28
N ILE A 37 -14.07 0.49 -4.96
CA ILE A 37 -13.09 0.94 -3.96
C ILE A 37 -12.21 2.04 -4.58
N ILE A 38 -12.66 3.28 -4.42
CA ILE A 38 -11.98 4.48 -4.96
C ILE A 38 -11.15 5.23 -3.93
N SER A 39 -11.26 4.85 -2.65
CA SER A 39 -10.52 5.45 -1.56
C SER A 39 -9.88 4.41 -0.65
N ASP A 40 -8.84 4.82 0.05
CA ASP A 40 -8.17 4.02 1.08
C ASP A 40 -8.91 4.12 2.43
N LEU A 41 -8.29 3.61 3.50
CA LEU A 41 -8.86 3.60 4.85
C LEU A 41 -9.02 4.99 5.48
N GLU A 42 -8.21 5.96 5.06
CA GLU A 42 -8.25 7.34 5.57
C GLU A 42 -9.07 8.27 4.65
N GLY A 43 -9.58 7.74 3.54
CA GLY A 43 -10.36 8.48 2.56
C GLY A 43 -9.52 9.16 1.49
N ASN A 44 -8.21 8.86 1.42
CA ASN A 44 -7.37 9.32 0.32
C ASN A 44 -7.78 8.60 -0.97
N PRO A 45 -7.74 9.27 -2.13
CA PRO A 45 -8.05 8.64 -3.40
C PRO A 45 -7.01 7.54 -3.69
N ARG A 46 -7.49 6.39 -4.18
CA ARG A 46 -6.62 5.34 -4.72
C ARG A 46 -6.23 5.64 -6.16
N GLU A 47 -5.04 5.20 -6.55
CA GLU A 47 -4.64 5.23 -7.95
C GLU A 47 -5.58 4.41 -8.81
N SER A 48 -6.07 5.02 -9.89
CA SER A 48 -7.14 4.45 -10.71
C SER A 48 -6.75 3.17 -11.45
N ASN A 49 -5.46 3.02 -11.77
CA ASN A 49 -4.96 1.92 -12.60
C ASN A 49 -4.08 0.93 -11.82
N LEU A 50 -3.34 1.43 -10.84
CA LEU A 50 -2.37 0.66 -10.06
C LEU A 50 -2.47 1.08 -8.59
N PRO A 51 -3.58 0.78 -7.89
CA PRO A 51 -3.65 1.05 -6.48
C PRO A 51 -2.61 0.24 -5.71
N ASP A 52 -2.40 0.63 -4.45
CA ASP A 52 -1.48 -0.09 -3.58
C ASP A 52 -2.14 -1.31 -2.92
N ILE A 53 -1.34 -2.34 -2.68
CA ILE A 53 -1.79 -3.54 -1.96
C ILE A 53 -2.00 -3.18 -0.49
N GLY A 54 -3.21 -3.41 0.01
CA GLY A 54 -3.55 -3.22 1.41
C GLY A 54 -4.60 -2.14 1.59
N CYS A 55 -4.65 -1.55 2.79
CA CYS A 55 -5.70 -0.61 3.19
C CYS A 55 -5.32 0.87 3.03
N TYR A 56 -4.03 1.17 2.86
CA TYR A 56 -3.50 2.53 2.71
C TYR A 56 -2.93 2.72 1.31
N GLU A 57 -3.04 3.94 0.79
CA GLU A 57 -2.40 4.35 -0.45
C GLU A 57 -1.21 5.27 -0.13
N PHE A 58 -0.05 4.99 -0.73
CA PHE A 58 1.15 5.79 -0.62
C PHE A 58 0.94 7.13 -1.35
N GLN A 59 0.99 8.22 -0.60
CA GLN A 59 0.81 9.57 -1.13
C GLN A 59 2.11 10.08 -1.77
N LYS A 60 2.10 10.30 -3.10
CA LYS A 60 3.25 10.76 -3.90
C LYS A 60 3.41 12.29 -3.91
#